data_AF-A0A0H1BSU0-F1
#
_entry.id   AF-A0A0H1BSU0-F1
#
_cell.length_a   1.000
_cell.length_b   1.000
_cell.length_c   1.000
_cell.angle_alpha   90.00
_cell.angle_beta   90.00
_cell.angle_gamma   90.00
#
_symmetry.space_group_name_H-M   'P 1'
#
loop_
_entity.id
_entity.type
_entity.pdbx_description
1 polymer ?
#
loop_
_entity_poly.entity_id
_entity_poly.type
_entity_poly.pdbx_seq_one_letter_code
_entity_poly.pdbx_strand_id
1 'polypeptide(L)'
;MEARPSYPLLPKTLLIISLKMYFTPPRTITYLRDLLDPQNEILRPENRSKLLLALIPDFLTIYPCSDILQSHFPELQQPSQKGQQQHQQQPPPFLLGAQDCFWEPLGPYTGEVSPS
;
A
#
# COMPACT_ATOMS: atom_id res chain seq x y z
N MET A 1 3.98 10.15 -28.63
CA MET A 1 3.90 10.47 -27.19
C MET A 1 3.55 9.17 -26.49
N GLU A 2 4.46 8.59 -25.71
CA GLU A 2 4.14 7.41 -24.91
C GLU A 2 3.15 7.80 -23.81
N ALA A 3 2.04 7.05 -23.73
CA ALA A 3 1.04 7.24 -22.70
C ALA A 3 1.62 6.81 -21.35
N ARG A 4 1.46 7.65 -20.32
CA ARG A 4 1.87 7.29 -18.95
C ARG A 4 1.04 6.10 -18.47
N PRO A 5 1.64 5.15 -17.73
CA PRO A 5 0.88 4.06 -17.15
C PRO A 5 -0.09 4.61 -16.11
N SER A 6 -1.36 4.23 -16.22
CA SER A 6 -2.41 4.60 -15.26
C SER A 6 -2.31 3.82 -13.94
N TYR A 7 -1.45 2.80 -13.89
CA TYR A 7 -1.29 1.89 -12.77
C TYR A 7 0.19 1.75 -12.37
N PRO A 8 0.49 1.41 -11.11
CA PRO A 8 1.85 1.14 -10.67
C PRO A 8 2.50 -0.01 -11.44
N LEU A 9 3.83 0.05 -11.58
CA LEU A 9 4.60 -1.06 -12.12
C LEU A 9 4.68 -2.19 -11.09
N LEU A 10 4.38 -3.41 -11.52
CA LEU A 10 4.41 -4.60 -10.68
C LEU A 10 5.68 -5.41 -10.97
N PRO A 11 6.43 -5.84 -9.93
CA PRO A 11 7.48 -6.84 -10.08
C PRO A 11 6.95 -8.20 -10.52
N LYS A 12 7.88 -9.08 -10.88
CA LYS A 12 7.57 -10.48 -11.21
C LYS A 12 6.98 -11.25 -10.02
N THR A 13 7.38 -10.90 -8.80
CA THR A 13 6.95 -11.58 -7.58
C THR A 13 6.21 -10.63 -6.66
N LEU A 14 5.03 -11.05 -6.19
CA LEU A 14 4.20 -10.34 -5.24
C LEU A 14 3.96 -11.23 -4.02
N LEU A 15 4.23 -10.73 -2.82
CA LEU A 15 3.87 -11.39 -1.56
C LEU A 15 2.78 -10.57 -0.87
N ILE A 16 1.69 -11.24 -0.51
CA ILE A 16 0.51 -10.59 0.05
C ILE A 16 0.24 -11.15 1.44
N ILE A 17 0.17 -10.27 2.42
CA ILE A 17 -0.21 -10.59 3.79
C ILE A 17 -1.62 -10.04 4.01
N SER A 18 -2.62 -10.92 3.89
CA SER A 18 -3.99 -10.57 4.27
C SER A 18 -4.24 -10.93 5.73
N LEU A 19 -4.59 -9.93 6.54
CA LEU A 19 -4.86 -10.14 7.98
C LEU A 19 -6.27 -10.69 8.24
N LYS A 20 -7.12 -10.75 7.20
CA LYS A 20 -8.55 -11.06 7.32
C LYS A 20 -9.17 -10.23 8.45
N MET A 21 -9.94 -10.87 9.33
CA MET A 21 -10.47 -10.27 10.55
C MET A 21 -9.76 -10.81 11.82
N TYR A 22 -8.48 -11.20 11.72
CA TYR A 22 -7.76 -11.87 12.81
C TYR A 22 -7.07 -10.94 13.81
N PHE A 23 -6.78 -9.69 13.42
CA PHE A 23 -5.93 -8.79 14.20
C PHE A 23 -6.75 -7.67 14.83
N THR A 24 -6.40 -7.32 16.08
CA THR A 24 -6.92 -6.11 16.73
C THR A 24 -6.17 -4.88 16.21
N PRO A 25 -6.74 -3.66 16.31
CA PRO A 25 -6.07 -2.46 15.79
C PRO A 25 -4.64 -2.27 16.30
N PRO A 26 -4.34 -2.35 17.62
CA PRO A 26 -2.96 -2.22 18.09
C PRO A 26 -2.01 -3.28 17.53
N ARG A 27 -2.50 -4.52 17.36
CA ARG A 27 -1.72 -5.61 16.79
C ARG A 27 -1.39 -5.35 15.31
N THR A 28 -2.34 -4.85 14.53
CA THR A 28 -2.12 -4.47 13.13
C THR A 28 -1.05 -3.38 13.02
N ILE A 29 -1.11 -2.37 13.89
CA ILE A 29 -0.14 -1.26 13.90
C ILE A 29 1.25 -1.74 14.28
N THR A 30 1.39 -2.53 15.35
CA THR A 30 2.68 -3.13 15.73
C THR A 30 3.21 -4.00 14.61
N TYR A 31 2.37 -4.87 14.04
CA TYR A 31 2.76 -5.77 12.96
C TYR A 31 3.29 -5.02 11.73
N LEU A 32 2.62 -3.95 11.29
CA LEU A 32 3.12 -3.12 10.21
C LEU A 32 4.47 -2.47 10.56
N ARG A 33 4.62 -1.91 11.77
CA ARG A 33 5.91 -1.33 12.18
C ARG A 33 7.03 -2.35 12.17
N ASP A 34 6.77 -3.57 12.63
CA ASP A 34 7.74 -4.66 12.61
C ASP A 34 8.10 -5.07 11.17
N LEU A 35 7.13 -5.07 10.23
CA LEU A 35 7.42 -5.30 8.80
C LEU A 35 8.32 -4.22 8.20
N LEU A 36 8.19 -2.97 8.65
CA LEU A 36 8.95 -1.83 8.15
C LEU A 36 10.30 -1.65 8.85
N ASP A 37 10.47 -2.19 10.06
CA ASP A 37 11.70 -2.05 10.83
C ASP A 37 12.91 -2.65 10.07
N PRO A 38 13.93 -1.82 9.73
CA PRO A 38 15.12 -2.30 9.03
C PRO A 38 15.88 -3.40 9.80
N GLN A 39 15.77 -3.45 11.13
CA GLN A 39 16.41 -4.48 11.96
C GLN A 39 15.82 -5.87 11.72
N ASN A 40 14.57 -5.96 11.27
CA ASN A 40 13.94 -7.23 10.94
C ASN A 40 14.30 -7.74 9.54
N GLU A 41 14.96 -6.90 8.73
CA GLU A 41 15.46 -7.21 7.38
C GLU A 41 14.42 -7.84 6.42
N ILE A 42 13.13 -7.55 6.64
CA ILE A 42 12.01 -8.03 5.82
C ILE A 42 11.94 -7.25 4.51
N LEU A 43 12.00 -5.91 4.58
CA LEU A 43 12.06 -5.03 3.43
C LEU A 43 13.50 -4.62 3.16
N ARG A 44 14.04 -5.11 2.05
CA ARG A 44 15.40 -4.79 1.58
C ARG A 44 15.34 -3.98 0.29
N PRO A 45 15.93 -2.78 0.19
CA PRO A 45 15.88 -1.95 -1.01
C PRO A 45 16.33 -2.67 -2.29
N GLU A 46 17.28 -3.61 -2.18
CA GLU A 46 17.84 -4.38 -3.30
C GLU A 46 16.81 -5.33 -3.92
N ASN A 47 15.75 -5.66 -3.20
CA ASN A 47 14.68 -6.55 -3.66
C ASN A 47 13.53 -5.82 -4.35
N ARG A 48 13.48 -4.49 -4.31
CA ARG A 48 12.33 -3.67 -4.76
C ARG A 48 11.91 -3.92 -6.22
N SER A 49 12.84 -4.26 -7.11
CA SER A 49 12.56 -4.59 -8.51
C SER A 49 12.17 -6.05 -8.76
N LYS A 50 12.41 -6.94 -7.79
CA LYS A 50 12.20 -8.39 -7.90
C LYS A 50 10.95 -8.84 -7.15
N LEU A 51 10.73 -8.25 -5.98
CA LEU A 51 9.72 -8.64 -5.00
C LEU A 51 9.04 -7.39 -4.45
N LEU A 52 7.71 -7.41 -4.43
CA LEU A 52 6.88 -6.40 -3.77
C LEU A 52 6.04 -7.04 -2.67
N LEU A 53 6.04 -6.43 -1.49
CA LEU A 53 5.23 -6.86 -0.35
C LEU A 53 3.98 -5.98 -0.25
N ALA A 54 2.85 -6.61 0.03
CA ALA A 54 1.57 -5.95 0.25
C ALA A 54 0.96 -6.37 1.59
N LEU A 55 0.45 -5.41 2.36
CA LEU A 55 -0.40 -5.68 3.52
C LEU A 55 -1.85 -5.36 3.17
N ILE A 56 -2.75 -6.29 3.50
CA ILE A 56 -4.20 -6.11 3.37
C ILE A 56 -4.80 -6.24 4.79
N PRO A 57 -4.88 -5.14 5.54
CA PRO A 57 -5.50 -5.12 6.86
C PRO A 57 -7.03 -5.06 6.77
N ASP A 58 -7.72 -4.99 7.92
CA ASP A 58 -9.16 -4.69 7.95
C ASP A 58 -9.41 -3.19 7.71
N PHE A 59 -10.64 -2.82 7.32
CA PHE A 59 -10.96 -1.43 6.95
C PHE A 59 -10.67 -0.41 8.06
N LEU A 60 -10.82 -0.80 9.33
CA LEU A 60 -10.67 0.12 10.46
C LEU A 60 -9.21 0.55 10.66
N THR A 61 -8.26 -0.20 10.10
CA THR A 61 -6.83 0.04 10.27
C THR A 61 -6.12 0.50 8.99
N ILE A 62 -6.83 0.60 7.86
CA ILE A 62 -6.27 1.13 6.60
C ILE A 62 -5.71 2.54 6.80
N TYR A 63 -6.49 3.45 7.40
CA TYR A 63 -6.08 4.84 7.62
C TYR A 63 -4.77 4.94 8.44
N PRO A 64 -4.68 4.40 9.67
CA PRO A 64 -3.44 4.49 10.44
C PRO A 64 -2.27 3.71 9.78
N CYS A 65 -2.53 2.63 9.04
CA CYS A 65 -1.49 1.98 8.23
C CYS A 65 -0.96 2.89 7.11
N SER A 66 -1.84 3.63 6.43
CA SER A 66 -1.46 4.62 5.41
C SER A 66 -0.60 5.72 6.02
N ASP A 67 -0.99 6.28 7.16
CA ASP A 67 -0.22 7.32 7.86
C ASP A 67 1.20 6.83 8.21
N ILE A 68 1.33 5.59 8.68
CA ILE A 68 2.64 4.98 8.99
C ILE A 68 3.47 4.82 7.71
N LEU A 69 2.89 4.32 6.62
CA LEU A 69 3.60 4.13 5.36
C LEU A 69 4.05 5.45 4.75
N GLN A 70 3.19 6.48 4.76
CA GLN A 70 3.53 7.81 4.30
C GLN A 70 4.64 8.46 5.13
N SER A 71 4.61 8.26 6.46
CA SER A 71 5.67 8.75 7.35
C SER A 71 7.01 8.03 7.11
N HIS A 72 6.96 6.72 6.82
CA HIS A 72 8.14 5.90 6.60
C HIS A 72 8.73 6.05 5.19
N PHE A 73 7.88 6.27 4.19
CA PHE A 73 8.24 6.45 2.78
C PHE A 73 7.71 7.79 2.28
N PRO A 74 8.45 8.89 2.46
CA PRO A 74 8.03 10.22 2.02
C PRO A 74 7.77 10.30 0.50
N GLU A 75 8.32 9.37 -0.30
CA GLU A 75 7.99 9.29 -1.73
C GLU A 75 6.52 8.93 -1.99
N LEU A 76 5.80 8.32 -1.03
CA LEU A 76 4.38 8.01 -1.14
C LEU A 76 3.47 9.22 -0.88
N GLN A 77 3.97 10.26 -0.18
CA GLN A 77 3.20 11.46 0.13
C GLN A 77 3.06 12.41 -1.05
N GLN A 78 3.92 12.27 -2.06
CA GLN A 78 3.90 13.18 -3.19
C GLN A 78 2.61 12.92 -3.97
N PRO A 79 1.64 13.85 -3.96
CA PRO A 79 0.56 13.76 -4.92
C PRO A 79 1.27 13.73 -6.27
N SER A 80 0.93 12.77 -7.12
CA SER A 80 1.40 12.75 -8.50
C SER A 80 0.99 14.10 -9.12
N GLN A 81 1.85 15.11 -8.99
CA GLN A 81 1.66 16.39 -9.61
C GLN A 81 1.62 16.05 -11.09
N LYS A 82 0.49 16.31 -11.73
CA LYS A 82 0.28 16.21 -13.17
C LYS A 82 1.34 17.09 -13.86
N GLY A 83 2.57 16.59 -14.01
CA GLY A 83 3.67 17.48 -14.38
C GLY A 83 5.04 16.83 -14.38
N GLN A 84 5.63 16.58 -13.23
CA GLN A 84 7.07 16.34 -13.16
C GLN A 84 7.43 15.26 -12.13
N GLN A 85 7.64 14.04 -12.62
CA GLN A 85 8.70 13.17 -12.13
C GLN A 85 8.97 12.08 -13.17
N GLN A 86 9.97 12.34 -14.01
CA GLN A 86 10.67 11.33 -14.81
C GLN A 86 11.65 10.50 -13.95
N HIS A 87 11.61 10.61 -12.63
CA HIS A 87 12.50 9.89 -11.74
C HIS A 87 11.83 8.59 -11.26
N GLN A 88 12.32 7.50 -11.86
CA GLN A 88 12.23 6.11 -11.43
C GLN A 88 10.93 5.36 -11.77
N GLN A 89 11.02 4.54 -12.81
CA GLN A 89 10.15 3.38 -13.11
C GLN A 89 10.25 2.29 -12.02
N GLN A 90 10.44 2.67 -10.76
CA GLN A 90 10.56 1.72 -9.67
C GLN A 90 9.17 1.46 -9.07
N PRO A 91 8.86 0.19 -8.75
CA PRO A 91 7.68 -0.15 -7.96
C PRO A 91 7.63 0.64 -6.65
N PRO A 92 6.44 0.85 -6.06
CA PRO A 92 6.34 1.39 -4.71
C PRO A 92 7.12 0.51 -3.72
N PRO A 93 7.60 1.05 -2.58
CA PRO A 93 8.36 0.27 -1.61
C PRO A 93 7.49 -0.78 -0.90
N PHE A 94 6.19 -0.52 -0.82
CA PHE A 94 5.21 -1.33 -0.13
C PHE A 94 3.82 -1.03 -0.70
N LEU A 95 2.94 -2.04 -0.78
CA LEU A 95 1.54 -1.84 -1.14
C LEU A 95 0.63 -1.96 0.08
N LEU A 96 -0.34 -1.06 0.17
CA LEU A 96 -1.46 -1.17 1.10
C LEU A 96 -2.72 -1.49 0.29
N GLY A 97 -3.41 -2.56 0.65
CA GLY A 97 -4.67 -2.96 0.02
C GLY A 97 -5.85 -2.93 0.99
N ALA A 98 -7.03 -3.19 0.46
CA ALA A 98 -8.26 -3.46 1.21
C ALA A 98 -8.77 -4.87 0.87
N GLN A 99 -9.58 -5.45 1.75
CA GLN A 99 -10.09 -6.82 1.56
C GLN A 99 -11.26 -6.90 0.60
N ASP A 100 -11.99 -5.79 0.45
CA ASP A 100 -13.15 -5.67 -0.42
C ASP A 100 -13.36 -4.19 -0.80
N CYS A 101 -14.17 -3.93 -1.81
CA CYS A 101 -14.73 -2.62 -2.09
C CYS A 101 -16.04 -2.74 -2.88
N PHE A 102 -16.90 -1.75 -2.73
CA PHE A 102 -18.13 -1.68 -3.48
C PHE A 102 -17.88 -1.32 -4.94
N TRP A 103 -18.76 -1.77 -5.84
CA TRP A 103 -18.59 -1.53 -7.28
C TRP A 103 -18.98 -0.11 -7.72
N GLU A 104 -19.71 0.63 -6.89
CA GLU A 104 -20.02 2.05 -7.15
C GLU A 104 -19.09 2.99 -6.39
N PRO A 105 -18.75 4.15 -6.97
CA PRO A 105 -17.87 5.11 -6.31
C PRO A 105 -18.49 5.70 -5.04
N LEU A 106 -19.75 6.10 -5.03
CA LEU A 106 -20.43 6.68 -3.86
C LEU A 106 -21.94 6.46 -3.98
N GLY A 107 -22.63 6.28 -2.85
CA GLY A 107 -24.09 6.15 -2.85
C GLY A 107 -24.67 5.69 -1.52
N PRO A 108 -26.00 5.44 -1.46
CA PRO A 108 -26.71 5.03 -0.24
C PRO A 108 -26.52 3.54 0.09
N TYR A 109 -25.26 3.10 0.17
CA TYR A 109 -24.87 1.70 0.41
C TYR A 109 -24.35 1.53 1.84
N THR A 110 -25.28 1.47 2.79
CA THR A 110 -24.93 1.42 4.22
C THR A 110 -24.09 0.18 4.55
N GLY A 111 -22.91 0.41 5.11
CA GLY A 111 -21.97 -0.64 5.53
C GLY A 111 -20.91 -0.98 4.48
N GLU A 112 -21.08 -0.52 3.24
CA GLU A 112 -20.13 -0.75 2.15
C GLU A 112 -18.95 0.23 2.19
N VAL A 113 -17.83 -0.16 1.57
CA VAL A 113 -16.63 0.67 1.47
C VAL A 113 -16.40 1.10 0.03
N SER A 114 -16.31 2.40 -0.19
CA SER A 114 -16.06 3.00 -1.51
C SER A 114 -14.64 2.72 -2.01
N PRO A 115 -14.44 2.52 -3.33
CA PRO A 115 -13.11 2.47 -3.95
C PRO A 115 -12.48 3.85 -4.20
N SER A 116 -13.18 4.96 -3.95
CA SER A 116 -12.77 6.34 -4.28
C SER A 116 -11.95 7.03 -3.19
#